data_AF-A0A416DWK0-F1
#
_entry.id   AF-A0A416DWK0-F1
#
_cell.length_a   1.000
_cell.length_b   1.000
_cell.length_c   1.000
_cell.angle_alpha   90.00
_cell.angle_beta   90.00
_cell.angle_gamma   90.00
#
_symmetry.space_group_name_H-M   'P 1'
#
loop_
_entity.id
_entity.type
_entity.pdbx_description
1 polymer ?
#
loop_
_entity_poly.entity_id
_entity_poly.type
_entity_poly.pdbx_seq_one_letter_code
_entity_poly.pdbx_strand_id
1 'polypeptide(L)'
;MKVCILSGSENPNGNTAIMCDNAAAYLKDMKIKYDLFNLYEEEVDFVAEEIKKYDVVIIATPIHSFYCSDAVKELMDFAFENEDYFDGRRKESGIKIKSAIMVSHGYDEGYAVEPFEIGYKRWCDHVGMEYAGKLAIRDTGDIRNFIFSEPTKKHQEFIKKICGIDAEERSAAISSKRFYLSEASENRRVFERLFNLYIYEMSSYAEWMGECMTEDALFIPDKVSEYFEMSEKQPFIIKVKGKIAGLIVFLVPDREREPDEADFYIEELFILKAYRKQHIAEELIEAVWSINKGICSVCALKANKGSVKFWKKVIKKSGYECEVKDMDDVYFYNIKIK
;
A
#
# COMPACT_ATOMS: atom_id res chain seq x y z
N MET A 1 12.07 -15.35 17.23
CA MET A 1 10.86 -14.95 16.50
C MET A 1 10.05 -16.20 16.15
N LYS A 2 8.81 -16.27 16.59
CA LYS A 2 7.83 -17.31 16.27
C LYS A 2 6.57 -16.64 15.73
N VAL A 3 6.04 -17.13 14.61
CA VAL A 3 4.86 -16.57 13.94
C VAL A 3 3.68 -17.54 14.05
N CYS A 4 2.49 -17.05 14.37
CA CYS A 4 1.26 -17.83 14.34
C CYS A 4 0.40 -17.35 13.18
N ILE A 5 -0.10 -18.25 12.35
CA ILE A 5 -1.11 -17.97 11.32
C ILE A 5 -2.42 -18.59 11.79
N LEU A 6 -3.45 -17.77 11.95
CA LEU A 6 -4.82 -18.21 12.26
C LEU A 6 -5.66 -18.10 10.99
N SER A 7 -6.06 -19.24 10.43
CA SER A 7 -6.96 -19.32 9.29
C SER A 7 -8.41 -19.25 9.75
N GLY A 8 -9.10 -18.18 9.38
CA GLY A 8 -10.54 -18.00 9.56
C GLY A 8 -11.36 -18.39 8.34
N SER A 9 -10.93 -19.37 7.56
CA SER A 9 -11.64 -19.87 6.38
C SER A 9 -12.08 -21.32 6.57
N GLU A 10 -13.38 -21.59 6.45
CA GLU A 10 -13.92 -22.96 6.48
C GLU A 10 -13.42 -23.79 5.30
N ASN A 11 -13.20 -23.14 4.15
CA ASN A 11 -12.76 -23.80 2.95
C ASN A 11 -11.22 -23.91 2.92
N PRO A 12 -10.65 -25.12 3.05
CA PRO A 12 -9.19 -25.31 3.01
C PRO A 12 -8.58 -25.03 1.63
N ASN A 13 -9.41 -24.95 0.58
CA ASN A 13 -9.00 -24.59 -0.78
C ASN A 13 -9.45 -23.18 -1.17
N GLY A 14 -9.93 -22.38 -0.21
CA GLY A 14 -10.37 -21.01 -0.45
C GLY A 14 -9.22 -20.02 -0.62
N ASN A 15 -9.52 -18.83 -1.15
CA ASN A 15 -8.53 -17.77 -1.37
C ASN A 15 -7.74 -17.41 -0.10
N THR A 16 -8.43 -17.30 1.05
CA THR A 16 -7.77 -17.04 2.34
C THR A 16 -6.83 -18.17 2.74
N ALA A 17 -7.20 -19.43 2.51
CA ALA A 17 -6.34 -20.57 2.80
C ALA A 17 -5.07 -20.54 1.91
N ILE A 18 -5.21 -20.20 0.63
CA ILE A 18 -4.07 -19.99 -0.27
C ILE A 18 -3.14 -18.86 0.25
N MET A 19 -3.70 -17.77 0.78
CA MET A 19 -2.88 -16.72 1.42
C MET A 19 -2.11 -17.25 2.62
N CYS A 20 -2.72 -18.09 3.46
CA CYS A 20 -2.05 -18.76 4.57
C CYS A 20 -0.90 -19.65 4.08
N ASP A 21 -1.13 -20.45 3.03
CA ASP A 21 -0.12 -21.34 2.44
C ASP A 21 1.07 -20.55 1.87
N ASN A 22 0.81 -19.45 1.17
CA ASN A 22 1.84 -18.56 0.65
C ASN A 22 2.69 -17.94 1.76
N ALA A 23 2.05 -17.46 2.83
CA ALA A 23 2.74 -16.92 4.00
C ALA A 23 3.59 -18.00 4.70
N ALA A 24 3.03 -19.21 4.88
CA ALA A 24 3.71 -20.35 5.48
C ALA A 24 4.93 -20.79 4.65
N ALA A 25 4.78 -20.89 3.32
CA ALA A 25 5.86 -21.21 2.40
C ALA A 25 7.01 -20.20 2.52
N TYR A 26 6.70 -18.90 2.56
CA TYR A 26 7.73 -17.87 2.69
C TYR A 26 8.42 -17.88 4.06
N LEU A 27 7.67 -18.05 5.15
CA LEU A 27 8.24 -18.19 6.50
C LEU A 27 9.19 -19.39 6.58
N LYS A 28 8.82 -20.52 5.94
CA LYS A 28 9.66 -21.71 5.82
C LYS A 28 10.96 -21.43 5.06
N ASP A 29 10.89 -20.74 3.93
CA ASP A 29 12.07 -20.34 3.14
C ASP A 29 13.02 -19.43 3.93
N MET A 30 12.45 -18.52 4.73
CA MET A 30 13.20 -17.65 5.65
C MET A 30 13.70 -18.36 6.91
N LYS A 31 13.37 -19.65 7.11
CA LYS A 31 13.69 -20.44 8.32
C LYS A 31 13.14 -19.81 9.60
N ILE A 32 12.03 -19.08 9.50
CA ILE A 32 11.31 -18.53 10.64
C ILE A 32 10.39 -19.62 11.19
N LYS A 33 10.41 -19.84 12.51
CA LYS A 33 9.51 -20.79 13.15
C LYS A 33 8.07 -20.28 13.06
N TYR A 34 7.16 -21.12 12.58
CA TYR A 34 5.75 -20.78 12.52
C TYR A 34 4.87 -21.98 12.82
N ASP A 35 3.64 -21.69 13.25
CA ASP A 35 2.55 -22.66 13.36
C ASP A 35 1.31 -22.07 12.68
N LEU A 36 0.47 -22.93 12.11
CA LEU A 36 -0.77 -22.56 11.41
C LEU A 36 -1.93 -23.33 12.03
N PHE A 37 -2.94 -22.60 12.48
CA PHE A 37 -4.16 -23.15 13.09
C PHE A 37 -5.37 -22.75 12.25
N ASN A 38 -6.30 -23.69 12.07
CA ASN A 38 -7.60 -23.40 11.48
C ASN A 38 -8.61 -23.13 12.61
N LEU A 39 -9.19 -21.94 12.65
CA LEU A 39 -10.10 -21.55 13.73
C LEU A 39 -11.40 -22.37 13.75
N TYR A 40 -11.75 -23.05 12.66
CA TYR A 40 -12.90 -23.97 12.62
C TYR A 40 -12.57 -25.38 13.13
N GLU A 41 -11.28 -25.68 13.36
CA GLU A 41 -10.80 -26.99 13.82
C GLU A 41 -10.27 -26.95 15.26
N GLU A 42 -10.19 -25.76 15.87
CA GLU A 42 -9.59 -25.52 17.17
C GLU A 42 -10.59 -24.86 18.11
N GLU A 43 -10.54 -25.21 19.40
CA GLU A 43 -11.33 -24.54 20.43
C GLU A 43 -10.79 -23.12 20.70
N VAL A 44 -11.69 -22.15 20.83
CA VAL A 44 -11.32 -20.73 20.93
C VAL A 44 -10.46 -20.41 22.17
N ASP A 45 -10.68 -21.11 23.28
CA ASP A 45 -9.93 -20.95 24.52
C ASP A 45 -8.50 -21.47 24.39
N PHE A 46 -8.30 -22.60 23.70
CA PHE A 46 -6.99 -23.12 23.34
C PHE A 46 -6.23 -22.12 22.48
N VAL A 47 -6.86 -21.61 21.41
CA VAL A 47 -6.24 -20.62 20.52
C VAL A 47 -5.86 -19.36 21.29
N ALA A 48 -6.75 -18.85 22.14
CA ALA A 48 -6.50 -17.65 22.95
C ALA A 48 -5.30 -17.80 23.90
N GLU A 49 -5.08 -18.99 24.48
CA GLU A 49 -3.85 -19.27 25.24
C GLU A 49 -2.62 -19.46 24.35
N GLU A 50 -2.78 -20.13 23.22
CA GLU A 50 -1.66 -20.52 22.35
C GLU A 50 -0.99 -19.28 21.72
N ILE A 51 -1.78 -18.30 21.25
CA ILE A 51 -1.23 -17.10 20.58
C ILE A 51 -0.26 -16.29 21.44
N LYS A 52 -0.33 -16.41 22.77
CA LYS A 52 0.57 -15.73 23.72
C LYS A 52 2.03 -16.16 23.58
N LYS A 53 2.27 -17.35 23.01
CA LYS A 53 3.60 -17.94 22.82
C LYS A 53 4.34 -17.37 21.60
N TYR A 54 3.69 -16.55 20.79
CA TYR A 54 4.22 -16.06 19.51
C TYR A 54 4.69 -14.61 19.61
N ASP A 55 5.57 -14.20 18.69
CA ASP A 55 6.02 -12.82 18.56
C ASP A 55 5.10 -12.04 17.60
N VAL A 56 4.59 -12.74 16.58
CA VAL A 56 3.68 -12.21 15.56
C VAL A 56 2.51 -13.16 15.41
N VAL A 57 1.29 -12.62 15.37
CA VAL A 57 0.05 -13.33 15.06
C VAL A 57 -0.52 -12.74 13.78
N ILE A 58 -0.83 -13.58 12.81
CA ILE A 58 -1.45 -13.21 11.54
C ILE A 58 -2.85 -13.82 11.52
N ILE A 59 -3.88 -12.99 11.53
CA ILE A 59 -5.26 -13.44 11.39
C ILE A 59 -5.67 -13.33 9.93
N ALA A 60 -5.85 -14.48 9.28
CA ALA A 60 -6.29 -14.57 7.90
C ALA A 60 -7.80 -14.79 7.85
N THR A 61 -8.55 -13.95 7.13
CA THR A 61 -10.01 -14.06 7.09
C THR A 61 -10.58 -13.59 5.76
N PRO A 62 -11.57 -14.29 5.18
CA PRO A 62 -12.34 -13.73 4.08
C PRO A 62 -13.21 -12.58 4.59
N ILE A 63 -13.35 -11.52 3.78
CA ILE A 63 -14.32 -10.47 4.06
C ILE A 63 -15.72 -10.96 3.70
N HIS A 64 -16.57 -11.10 4.70
CA HIS A 64 -17.98 -11.45 4.58
C HIS A 64 -18.83 -10.32 5.17
N SER A 65 -19.76 -9.79 4.37
CA SER A 65 -20.59 -8.65 4.76
C SER A 65 -19.79 -7.48 5.35
N PHE A 66 -18.66 -7.14 4.71
CA PHE A 66 -17.74 -6.05 5.10
C PHE A 66 -17.08 -6.25 6.48
N TYR A 67 -17.05 -7.48 6.99
CA TYR A 67 -16.38 -7.84 8.24
C TYR A 67 -15.60 -9.16 8.10
N CYS A 68 -14.96 -9.63 9.18
CA CYS A 68 -14.32 -10.95 9.19
C CYS A 68 -15.33 -12.10 9.20
N SER A 69 -14.84 -13.31 9.01
CA SER A 69 -15.58 -14.55 9.28
C SER A 69 -16.03 -14.64 10.73
N ASP A 70 -17.05 -15.47 10.95
CA ASP A 70 -17.61 -15.78 12.26
C ASP A 70 -16.58 -16.41 13.21
N ALA A 71 -15.74 -17.34 12.75
CA ALA A 71 -14.68 -17.93 13.59
C ALA A 71 -13.66 -16.89 14.10
N VAL A 72 -13.31 -15.90 13.28
CA VAL A 72 -12.45 -14.78 13.73
C VAL A 72 -13.21 -13.87 14.69
N LYS A 73 -14.50 -13.64 14.44
CA LYS A 73 -15.34 -12.83 15.32
C LYS A 73 -15.51 -13.48 16.69
N GLU A 74 -15.67 -14.80 16.75
CA GLU A 74 -15.74 -15.57 17.98
C GLU A 74 -14.46 -15.44 18.81
N LEU A 75 -13.29 -15.58 18.19
CA LEU A 75 -12.01 -15.32 18.85
C LEU A 75 -11.91 -13.88 19.38
N MET A 76 -12.35 -12.90 18.59
CA MET A 76 -12.35 -11.49 19.00
C MET A 76 -13.25 -11.24 20.20
N ASP A 77 -14.48 -11.80 20.20
CA ASP A 77 -15.44 -11.64 21.28
C ASP A 77 -14.98 -12.36 22.54
N PHE A 78 -14.48 -13.60 22.40
CA PHE A 78 -13.91 -14.35 23.51
C PHE A 78 -12.77 -13.59 24.18
N ALA A 79 -11.84 -13.04 23.39
CA ALA A 79 -10.71 -12.26 23.92
C ALA A 79 -11.15 -10.93 24.56
N PHE A 80 -12.23 -10.31 24.06
CA PHE A 80 -12.80 -9.09 24.63
C PHE A 80 -13.48 -9.35 25.98
N GLU A 81 -14.24 -10.44 26.10
CA GLU A 81 -14.94 -10.78 27.35
C GLU A 81 -13.99 -11.30 28.44
N ASN A 82 -12.87 -11.90 28.04
CA ASN A 82 -11.90 -12.49 28.94
C ASN A 82 -10.62 -11.67 28.99
N GLU A 83 -10.76 -10.40 29.41
CA GLU A 83 -9.63 -9.45 29.50
C GLU A 83 -8.44 -10.06 30.25
N ASP A 84 -8.62 -10.90 31.27
CA ASP A 84 -7.54 -11.60 32.02
C ASP A 84 -6.56 -12.43 31.13
N TYR A 85 -6.98 -12.84 29.93
CA TYR A 85 -6.09 -13.50 28.96
C TYR A 85 -5.04 -12.54 28.41
N PHE A 86 -5.38 -11.25 28.32
CA PHE A 86 -4.62 -10.21 27.62
C PHE A 86 -4.31 -8.97 28.47
N ASP A 87 -4.91 -8.84 29.65
CA ASP A 87 -4.77 -7.71 30.57
C ASP A 87 -3.42 -7.78 31.27
N GLY A 88 -2.67 -6.69 31.14
CA GLY A 88 -1.41 -6.42 31.85
C GLY A 88 -0.22 -7.35 31.55
N ARG A 89 -0.42 -8.51 30.92
CA ARG A 89 0.65 -9.47 30.65
C ARG A 89 1.37 -9.12 29.36
N ARG A 90 2.35 -8.23 29.52
CA ARG A 90 3.51 -8.19 28.62
C ARG A 90 4.13 -9.60 28.59
N LYS A 91 4.85 -9.97 27.52
CA LYS A 91 5.88 -11.03 27.67
C LYS A 91 6.70 -10.73 28.93
N GLU A 92 7.33 -11.72 29.57
CA GLU A 92 8.25 -11.45 30.69
C GLU A 92 9.27 -10.33 30.35
N SER A 93 9.55 -10.14 29.04
CA SER A 93 10.40 -9.10 28.45
C SER A 93 9.78 -7.70 28.26
N GLY A 94 8.48 -7.50 28.47
CA GLY A 94 7.85 -6.18 28.32
C GLY A 94 7.31 -5.83 26.92
N ILE A 95 7.41 -6.73 25.95
CA ILE A 95 7.10 -6.51 24.52
C ILE A 95 5.68 -7.00 24.19
N LYS A 96 4.90 -6.20 23.43
CA LYS A 96 3.57 -6.56 22.93
C LYS A 96 3.66 -7.59 21.80
N ILE A 97 2.63 -8.44 21.69
CA ILE A 97 2.48 -9.32 20.52
C ILE A 97 2.10 -8.45 19.33
N LYS A 98 2.81 -8.59 18.21
CA LYS A 98 2.44 -7.95 16.96
C LYS A 98 1.32 -8.71 16.31
N SER A 99 0.28 -8.02 15.87
CA SER A 99 -0.90 -8.61 15.27
C SER A 99 -1.17 -7.98 13.91
N ALA A 100 -1.33 -8.81 12.88
CA ALA A 100 -1.57 -8.37 11.51
C ALA A 100 -2.72 -9.16 10.89
N ILE A 101 -3.32 -8.63 9.83
CA ILE A 101 -4.42 -9.31 9.12
C ILE A 101 -4.07 -9.64 7.68
N MET A 102 -4.52 -10.80 7.21
CA MET A 102 -4.54 -11.17 5.80
C MET A 102 -5.99 -11.30 5.36
N VAL A 103 -6.43 -10.54 4.36
CA VAL A 103 -7.83 -10.52 3.98
C VAL A 103 -8.02 -10.74 2.48
N SER A 104 -8.92 -11.64 2.14
CA SER A 104 -9.43 -11.79 0.78
C SER A 104 -10.79 -11.12 0.64
N HIS A 105 -11.01 -10.32 -0.39
CA HIS A 105 -12.24 -9.53 -0.54
C HIS A 105 -12.69 -9.39 -2.00
N GLY A 106 -13.97 -9.11 -2.25
CA GLY A 106 -14.52 -9.00 -3.62
C GLY A 106 -14.61 -7.58 -4.20
N TYR A 107 -14.52 -6.53 -3.37
CA TYR A 107 -14.67 -5.13 -3.79
C TYR A 107 -13.34 -4.38 -3.77
N ASP A 108 -13.32 -3.08 -4.09
CA ASP A 108 -12.16 -2.24 -3.78
C ASP A 108 -11.78 -2.41 -2.30
N GLU A 109 -10.48 -2.49 -2.02
CA GLU A 109 -9.96 -2.76 -0.69
C GLU A 109 -10.43 -1.71 0.33
N GLY A 110 -10.46 -0.42 -0.02
CA GLY A 110 -10.92 0.63 0.89
C GLY A 110 -12.36 0.38 1.32
N TYR A 111 -13.24 0.14 0.34
CA TYR A 111 -14.64 -0.17 0.61
C TYR A 111 -14.86 -1.48 1.37
N ALA A 112 -14.12 -2.55 1.02
CA ALA A 112 -14.32 -3.88 1.59
C ALA A 112 -13.72 -4.06 2.98
N VAL A 113 -12.49 -3.56 3.17
CA VAL A 113 -11.63 -3.95 4.30
C VAL A 113 -11.64 -2.91 5.41
N GLU A 114 -11.81 -1.62 5.08
CA GLU A 114 -11.72 -0.52 6.06
C GLU A 114 -12.63 -0.73 7.29
N PRO A 115 -13.90 -1.17 7.17
CA PRO A 115 -14.75 -1.38 8.34
C PRO A 115 -14.18 -2.41 9.33
N PHE A 116 -13.70 -3.55 8.82
CA PHE A 116 -13.06 -4.57 9.64
C PHE A 116 -11.73 -4.08 10.22
N GLU A 117 -10.86 -3.48 9.40
CA GLU A 117 -9.54 -3.01 9.84
C GLU A 117 -9.64 -1.97 10.97
N ILE A 118 -10.61 -1.06 10.91
CA ILE A 118 -10.87 -0.09 11.97
C ILE A 118 -11.26 -0.80 13.27
N GLY A 119 -12.19 -1.76 13.19
CA GLY A 119 -12.60 -2.57 14.34
C GLY A 119 -11.45 -3.37 14.92
N TYR A 120 -10.65 -3.99 14.06
CA TYR A 120 -9.50 -4.82 14.42
C TYR A 120 -8.39 -4.03 15.11
N LYS A 121 -8.08 -2.82 14.65
CA LYS A 121 -7.11 -1.92 15.31
C LYS A 121 -7.54 -1.59 16.74
N ARG A 122 -8.82 -1.25 16.93
CA ARG A 122 -9.38 -0.96 18.27
C ARG A 122 -9.36 -2.20 19.16
N TRP A 123 -9.66 -3.37 18.59
CA TRP A 123 -9.60 -4.64 19.30
C TRP A 123 -8.16 -4.95 19.74
N CYS A 124 -7.16 -4.80 18.85
CA CYS A 124 -5.75 -4.96 19.21
C CYS A 124 -5.33 -4.06 20.38
N ASP A 125 -5.73 -2.78 20.34
CA ASP A 125 -5.43 -1.82 21.42
C ASP A 125 -6.05 -2.26 22.74
N HIS A 126 -7.29 -2.76 22.71
CA HIS A 126 -8.02 -3.25 23.87
C HIS A 126 -7.37 -4.50 24.47
N VAL A 127 -7.04 -5.51 23.64
CA VAL A 127 -6.40 -6.77 24.10
C VAL A 127 -4.87 -6.66 24.22
N GLY A 128 -4.32 -5.45 24.30
CA GLY A 128 -2.90 -5.24 24.58
C GLY A 128 -1.91 -5.66 23.47
N MET A 129 -2.39 -5.91 22.26
CA MET A 129 -1.55 -6.20 21.09
C MET A 129 -1.06 -4.91 20.40
N GLU A 130 -0.13 -5.07 19.46
CA GLU A 130 0.34 -4.00 18.55
C GLU A 130 -0.11 -4.34 17.14
N TYR A 131 -0.96 -3.50 16.54
CA TYR A 131 -1.34 -3.69 15.13
C TYR A 131 -0.14 -3.42 14.21
N ALA A 132 0.29 -4.44 13.46
CA ALA A 132 1.49 -4.41 12.62
C ALA A 132 1.21 -4.19 11.12
N GLY A 133 -0.05 -4.31 10.69
CA GLY A 133 -0.45 -4.02 9.30
C GLY A 133 -1.44 -5.03 8.73
N LYS A 134 -1.68 -4.92 7.41
CA LYS A 134 -2.52 -5.83 6.64
C LYS A 134 -1.87 -6.22 5.32
N LEU A 135 -2.29 -7.37 4.81
CA LEU A 135 -2.22 -7.75 3.40
C LEU A 135 -3.65 -7.97 2.91
N ALA A 136 -4.07 -7.24 1.90
CA ALA A 136 -5.38 -7.40 1.28
C ALA A 136 -5.21 -7.85 -0.18
N ILE A 137 -5.96 -8.88 -0.58
CA ILE A 137 -5.96 -9.38 -1.95
C ILE A 137 -7.40 -9.47 -2.45
N ARG A 138 -7.64 -8.79 -3.57
CA ARG A 138 -8.95 -8.77 -4.21
C ARG A 138 -9.18 -10.02 -5.06
N ASP A 139 -10.30 -10.68 -4.82
CA ASP A 139 -10.83 -11.72 -5.69
C ASP A 139 -11.69 -11.08 -6.79
N THR A 140 -11.21 -11.17 -8.03
CA THR A 140 -11.94 -10.74 -9.23
C THR A 140 -12.58 -11.91 -9.98
N GLY A 141 -12.71 -13.08 -9.33
CA GLY A 141 -13.10 -14.35 -9.95
C GLY A 141 -11.95 -15.08 -10.63
N ASP A 142 -10.71 -14.61 -10.43
CA ASP A 142 -9.50 -15.14 -11.04
C ASP A 142 -8.53 -15.60 -9.96
N ILE A 143 -8.40 -16.92 -9.80
CA ILE A 143 -7.51 -17.53 -8.80
C ILE A 143 -6.03 -17.12 -9.01
N ARG A 144 -5.69 -16.62 -10.21
CA ARG A 144 -4.36 -16.10 -10.52
C ARG A 144 -3.96 -14.93 -9.62
N ASN A 145 -4.92 -14.18 -9.07
CA ASN A 145 -4.67 -13.10 -8.11
C ASN A 145 -4.09 -13.59 -6.77
N PHE A 146 -4.03 -14.91 -6.54
CA PHE A 146 -3.48 -15.50 -5.31
C PHE A 146 -2.26 -16.40 -5.55
N ILE A 147 -2.06 -16.90 -6.78
CA ILE A 147 -1.04 -17.93 -7.08
C ILE A 147 0.19 -17.37 -7.81
N PHE A 148 0.08 -16.20 -8.47
CA PHE A 148 1.15 -15.68 -9.34
C PHE A 148 2.27 -14.96 -8.57
N SER A 149 3.31 -14.56 -9.31
CA SER A 149 4.52 -13.92 -8.78
C SER A 149 4.25 -12.60 -8.06
N GLU A 150 3.29 -11.81 -8.52
CA GLU A 150 2.93 -10.53 -7.89
C GLU A 150 2.29 -10.72 -6.50
N PRO A 151 1.23 -11.54 -6.34
CA PRO A 151 0.72 -11.93 -5.03
C PRO A 151 1.81 -12.49 -4.12
N THR A 152 2.70 -13.32 -4.66
CA THR A 152 3.85 -13.85 -3.92
C THR A 152 4.75 -12.72 -3.40
N LYS A 153 5.13 -11.75 -4.24
CA LYS A 153 5.93 -10.57 -3.81
C LYS A 153 5.24 -9.81 -2.67
N LYS A 154 3.93 -9.57 -2.76
CA LYS A 154 3.17 -8.91 -1.69
C LYS A 154 3.21 -9.66 -0.36
N HIS A 155 3.09 -11.00 -0.38
CA HIS A 155 3.26 -11.81 0.83
C HIS A 155 4.66 -11.64 1.41
N GLN A 156 5.70 -11.67 0.56
CA GLN A 156 7.08 -11.51 1.01
C GLN A 156 7.30 -10.16 1.68
N GLU A 157 6.86 -9.06 1.05
CA GLU A 157 6.97 -7.71 1.60
C GLU A 157 6.19 -7.55 2.91
N PHE A 158 4.97 -8.08 2.96
CA PHE A 158 4.14 -8.08 4.17
C PHE A 158 4.84 -8.82 5.31
N ILE A 159 5.30 -10.05 5.08
CA ILE A 159 5.97 -10.87 6.11
C ILE A 159 7.27 -10.21 6.57
N LYS A 160 8.10 -9.69 5.64
CA LYS A 160 9.32 -8.95 5.99
C LYS A 160 9.02 -7.78 6.92
N LYS A 161 8.02 -6.96 6.55
CA LYS A 161 7.59 -5.79 7.32
C LYS A 161 7.16 -6.15 8.74
N ILE A 162 6.23 -7.09 8.91
CA ILE A 162 5.69 -7.43 10.25
C ILE A 162 6.75 -8.13 11.12
N CYS A 163 7.67 -8.86 10.50
CA CYS A 163 8.79 -9.52 11.17
C CYS A 163 9.97 -8.58 11.48
N GLY A 164 9.95 -7.32 11.01
CA GLY A 164 11.06 -6.39 11.17
C GLY A 164 12.33 -6.83 10.42
N ILE A 165 12.16 -7.52 9.29
CA ILE A 165 13.24 -7.81 8.37
C ILE A 165 13.31 -6.61 7.43
N ASP A 166 14.43 -5.89 7.45
CA ASP A 166 14.61 -4.65 6.68
C ASP A 166 14.14 -4.82 5.23
N ALA A 167 13.01 -4.19 4.91
CA ALA A 167 12.67 -3.84 3.55
C ALA A 167 13.61 -2.68 3.17
N GLU A 168 14.24 -2.72 2.00
CA GLU A 168 15.06 -1.61 1.53
C GLU A 168 14.29 -0.28 1.69
N GLU A 169 14.70 0.56 2.64
CA GLU A 169 14.08 1.84 2.95
C GLU A 169 14.21 2.80 1.74
N ARG A 170 13.36 2.66 0.73
CA ARG A 170 13.33 3.59 -0.41
C ARG A 170 12.81 4.98 0.01
N SER A 171 12.00 5.07 1.06
CA SER A 171 11.47 6.35 1.57
C SER A 171 12.56 7.26 2.15
N ALA A 172 13.62 6.69 2.74
CA ALA A 172 14.76 7.44 3.26
C ALA A 172 15.67 8.01 2.15
N ALA A 173 15.69 7.37 0.97
CA ALA A 173 16.59 7.72 -0.13
C ALA A 173 16.23 9.06 -0.82
N ILE A 174 14.96 9.46 -0.82
CA ILE A 174 14.50 10.74 -1.39
C ILE A 174 14.14 11.69 -0.24
N SER A 175 15.16 12.12 0.50
CA SER A 175 15.00 13.09 1.58
C SER A 175 15.98 14.26 1.41
N SER A 176 15.47 15.47 1.61
CA SER A 176 16.29 16.69 1.75
C SER A 176 15.98 17.33 3.10
N LYS A 177 16.79 18.31 3.54
CA LYS A 177 16.49 19.10 4.74
C LYS A 177 15.11 19.77 4.72
N ARG A 178 14.45 19.84 3.55
CA ARG A 178 13.22 20.59 3.33
C ARG A 178 11.98 19.72 3.12
N PHE A 179 12.12 18.55 2.49
CA PHE A 179 11.01 17.63 2.22
C PHE A 179 11.44 16.17 2.31
N TYR A 180 10.47 15.28 2.49
CA TYR A 180 10.65 13.83 2.39
C TYR A 180 9.37 13.18 1.83
N LEU A 181 9.51 11.94 1.37
CA LEU A 181 8.41 11.11 0.91
C LEU A 181 8.05 10.08 1.99
N SER A 182 6.76 9.86 2.20
CA SER A 182 6.26 8.69 2.93
C SER A 182 5.40 7.86 1.97
N GLU A 183 5.51 6.54 2.04
CA GLU A 183 4.68 5.66 1.21
C GLU A 183 3.20 5.95 1.45
N ALA A 184 2.41 5.95 0.38
CA ALA A 184 0.97 6.16 0.52
C ALA A 184 0.30 4.99 1.27
N SER A 185 0.89 3.80 1.25
CA SER A 185 0.43 2.61 1.99
C SER A 185 0.33 2.87 3.50
N GLU A 186 1.20 3.72 4.06
CA GLU A 186 1.17 4.12 5.47
C GLU A 186 -0.06 4.97 5.83
N ASN A 187 -0.63 5.68 4.85
CA ASN A 187 -1.80 6.52 5.05
C ASN A 187 -2.65 6.65 3.76
N ARG A 188 -3.25 5.54 3.36
CA ARG A 188 -4.06 5.41 2.14
C ARG A 188 -5.15 6.49 2.06
N ARG A 189 -5.86 6.72 3.16
CA ARG A 189 -6.92 7.74 3.23
C ARG A 189 -6.43 9.16 2.97
N VAL A 190 -5.23 9.52 3.44
CA VAL A 190 -4.64 10.85 3.12
C VAL A 190 -4.27 10.91 1.64
N PHE A 191 -3.71 9.85 1.08
CA PHE A 191 -3.40 9.79 -0.34
C PHE A 191 -4.66 9.93 -1.20
N GLU A 192 -5.72 9.17 -0.92
CA GLU A 192 -7.01 9.25 -1.62
C GLU A 192 -7.60 10.67 -1.57
N ARG A 193 -7.51 11.35 -0.41
CA ARG A 193 -7.94 12.75 -0.29
C ARG A 193 -7.09 13.72 -1.09
N LEU A 194 -5.78 13.50 -1.17
CA LEU A 194 -4.89 14.31 -2.01
C LEU A 194 -5.15 14.06 -3.49
N PHE A 195 -5.42 12.80 -3.85
CA PHE A 195 -5.74 12.38 -5.21
C PHE A 195 -7.07 12.98 -5.66
N ASN A 196 -8.08 13.00 -4.79
CA ASN A 196 -9.33 13.71 -5.02
C ASN A 196 -9.10 15.20 -5.37
N LEU A 197 -8.25 15.91 -4.61
CA LEU A 197 -7.88 17.30 -4.91
C LEU A 197 -7.10 17.44 -6.22
N TYR A 198 -6.26 16.46 -6.54
CA TYR A 198 -5.50 16.41 -7.79
C TYR A 198 -6.45 16.29 -8.99
N ILE A 199 -7.36 15.32 -8.99
CA ILE A 199 -8.33 15.13 -10.08
C ILE A 199 -9.27 16.32 -10.19
N TYR A 200 -9.73 16.88 -9.07
CA TYR A 200 -10.50 18.12 -9.09
C TYR A 200 -9.75 19.25 -9.83
N GLU A 201 -8.46 19.46 -9.57
CA GLU A 201 -7.67 20.43 -10.32
C GLU A 201 -7.47 20.04 -11.80
N MET A 202 -7.27 18.75 -12.10
CA MET A 202 -7.09 18.27 -13.48
C MET A 202 -8.37 18.34 -14.32
N SER A 203 -9.55 18.27 -13.70
CA SER A 203 -10.84 18.44 -14.38
C SER A 203 -10.96 19.79 -15.11
N SER A 204 -10.20 20.81 -14.68
CA SER A 204 -10.14 22.10 -15.38
C SER A 204 -9.41 22.06 -16.73
N TYR A 205 -8.70 20.96 -17.02
CA TYR A 205 -7.91 20.76 -18.24
C TYR A 205 -8.38 19.56 -19.07
N ALA A 206 -9.15 18.64 -18.49
CA ALA A 206 -9.66 17.43 -19.13
C ALA A 206 -11.09 17.16 -18.67
N GLU A 207 -12.07 17.40 -19.54
CA GLU A 207 -13.51 17.34 -19.19
C GLU A 207 -13.93 15.97 -18.65
N TRP A 208 -13.42 14.89 -19.23
CA TRP A 208 -13.74 13.51 -18.81
C TRP A 208 -13.34 13.21 -17.36
N MET A 209 -12.34 13.90 -16.80
CA MET A 209 -11.99 13.75 -15.38
C MET A 209 -13.01 14.42 -14.46
N GLY A 210 -13.75 15.41 -14.96
CA GLY A 210 -14.85 16.07 -14.24
C GLY A 210 -16.07 15.16 -14.06
N GLU A 211 -16.26 14.20 -14.97
CA GLU A 211 -17.34 13.20 -14.92
C GLU A 211 -17.10 12.11 -13.87
N CYS A 212 -15.87 12.01 -13.33
CA CYS A 212 -15.51 11.02 -12.32
C CYS A 212 -15.96 11.37 -10.89
N MET A 213 -16.76 12.42 -10.69
CA MET A 213 -17.24 12.81 -9.37
C MET A 213 -18.38 11.89 -8.92
N THR A 214 -18.20 11.24 -7.79
CA THR A 214 -19.22 10.42 -7.13
C THR A 214 -20.29 11.28 -6.42
N GLU A 215 -21.38 10.65 -6.00
CA GLU A 215 -22.47 11.31 -5.25
C GLU A 215 -22.01 11.85 -3.88
N ASP A 216 -20.93 11.33 -3.30
CA ASP A 216 -20.33 11.80 -2.05
C ASP A 216 -19.21 12.85 -2.25
N ALA A 217 -19.17 13.48 -3.43
CA ALA A 217 -18.25 14.56 -3.81
C ALA A 217 -16.76 14.16 -3.78
N LEU A 218 -16.48 12.90 -4.12
CA LEU A 218 -15.14 12.39 -4.32
C LEU A 218 -14.88 12.17 -5.81
N PHE A 219 -13.81 12.79 -6.32
CA PHE A 219 -13.18 12.42 -7.57
C PHE A 219 -12.24 11.24 -7.29
N ILE A 220 -12.84 10.08 -7.03
CA ILE A 220 -12.10 8.81 -6.97
C ILE A 220 -12.34 8.13 -8.31
N PRO A 221 -11.37 8.13 -9.24
CA PRO A 221 -11.42 7.21 -10.35
C PRO A 221 -11.57 5.78 -9.84
N ASP A 222 -12.27 4.93 -10.59
CA ASP A 222 -12.37 3.48 -10.35
C ASP A 222 -11.00 2.77 -10.21
N LYS A 223 -9.91 3.49 -10.50
CA LYS A 223 -8.53 3.03 -10.58
C LYS A 223 -7.61 3.47 -9.45
N VAL A 224 -8.06 4.23 -8.44
CA VAL A 224 -7.17 4.59 -7.31
C VAL A 224 -6.70 3.34 -6.56
N SER A 225 -7.50 2.27 -6.58
CA SER A 225 -7.12 0.95 -6.04
C SER A 225 -5.88 0.38 -6.73
N GLU A 226 -5.71 0.61 -8.04
CA GLU A 226 -4.56 0.11 -8.84
C GLU A 226 -3.23 0.56 -8.24
N TYR A 227 -3.15 1.75 -7.63
CA TYR A 227 -1.92 2.24 -6.99
C TYR A 227 -1.50 1.45 -5.75
N PHE A 228 -2.42 0.70 -5.14
CA PHE A 228 -2.17 -0.17 -4.00
C PHE A 228 -2.21 -1.66 -4.39
N GLU A 229 -2.85 -1.97 -5.51
CA GLU A 229 -3.03 -3.32 -6.01
C GLU A 229 -1.92 -3.76 -6.98
N MET A 230 -1.27 -2.84 -7.70
CA MET A 230 -0.23 -3.19 -8.69
C MET A 230 1.18 -2.95 -8.13
N SER A 231 2.04 -3.96 -8.21
CA SER A 231 3.44 -3.88 -7.72
C SER A 231 4.32 -2.87 -8.48
N GLU A 232 3.96 -2.56 -9.72
CA GLU A 232 4.61 -1.60 -10.60
C GLU A 232 4.33 -0.14 -10.17
N LYS A 233 3.26 0.09 -9.42
CA LYS A 233 2.84 1.42 -8.98
C LYS A 233 3.43 1.74 -7.61
N GLN A 234 4.03 2.92 -7.47
CA GLN A 234 4.67 3.37 -6.24
C GLN A 234 4.15 4.77 -5.84
N PRO A 235 3.03 4.83 -5.12
CA PRO A 235 2.45 6.09 -4.64
C PRO A 235 3.11 6.61 -3.35
N PHE A 236 3.40 7.91 -3.33
CA PHE A 236 3.99 8.60 -2.18
C PHE A 236 3.26 9.90 -1.82
N ILE A 237 3.25 10.19 -0.52
CA ILE A 237 2.82 11.48 0.04
C ILE A 237 4.06 12.35 0.24
N ILE A 238 4.03 13.57 -0.32
CA ILE A 238 5.09 14.56 -0.17
C ILE A 238 4.85 15.33 1.13
N LYS A 239 5.87 15.40 2.00
CA LYS A 239 5.82 16.16 3.27
C LYS A 239 6.90 17.23 3.33
N VAL A 240 6.55 18.44 3.77
CA VAL A 240 7.45 19.59 3.98
C VAL A 240 7.37 20.00 5.45
N LYS A 241 8.49 19.94 6.17
CA LYS A 241 8.55 20.20 7.63
C LYS A 241 7.47 19.43 8.42
N GLY A 242 7.29 18.14 8.09
CA GLY A 242 6.32 17.25 8.73
C GLY A 242 4.86 17.46 8.31
N LYS A 243 4.55 18.45 7.46
CA LYS A 243 3.20 18.72 6.98
C LYS A 243 2.98 18.17 5.58
N ILE A 244 1.78 17.68 5.30
CA ILE A 244 1.36 17.22 3.97
C ILE A 244 1.46 18.38 2.98
N ALA A 245 2.15 18.14 1.86
CA ALA A 245 2.42 19.13 0.82
C ALA A 245 1.94 18.71 -0.58
N GLY A 246 1.67 17.43 -0.80
CA GLY A 246 1.26 16.92 -2.11
C GLY A 246 1.39 15.40 -2.22
N LEU A 247 1.32 14.90 -3.45
CA LEU A 247 1.59 13.50 -3.80
C LEU A 247 2.49 13.40 -5.03
N ILE A 248 3.16 12.26 -5.16
CA ILE A 248 3.86 11.84 -6.37
C ILE A 248 3.64 10.33 -6.54
N VAL A 249 3.39 9.90 -7.77
CA VAL A 249 3.24 8.49 -8.11
C VAL A 249 4.25 8.12 -9.17
N PHE A 250 4.97 7.03 -8.94
CA PHE A 250 5.82 6.42 -9.96
C PHE A 250 5.17 5.16 -10.50
N LEU A 251 5.42 4.87 -11.78
CA LEU A 251 5.16 3.58 -12.40
C LEU A 251 6.49 3.01 -12.88
N VAL A 252 6.81 1.78 -12.48
CA VAL A 252 8.03 1.05 -12.86
C VAL A 252 7.60 -0.21 -13.62
N PRO A 253 7.63 -0.19 -14.97
CA PRO A 253 7.16 -1.31 -15.80
C PRO A 253 7.99 -2.58 -15.61
N ASP A 254 7.36 -3.74 -15.83
CA ASP A 254 8.06 -5.02 -15.95
C ASP A 254 8.69 -5.12 -17.36
N ARG A 255 9.93 -4.63 -17.49
CA ARG A 255 10.66 -4.61 -18.76
C ARG A 255 11.03 -6.00 -19.30
N GLU A 256 10.88 -7.07 -18.52
CA GLU A 256 10.97 -8.43 -19.09
C GLU A 256 9.78 -8.74 -20.00
N ARG A 257 8.62 -8.17 -19.67
CA ARG A 257 7.39 -8.30 -20.47
C ARG A 257 7.27 -7.19 -21.52
N GLU A 258 7.69 -5.98 -21.17
CA GLU A 258 7.53 -4.76 -21.97
C GLU A 258 8.89 -4.07 -22.20
N PRO A 259 9.77 -4.63 -23.05
CA PRO A 259 11.16 -4.17 -23.17
C PRO A 259 11.32 -2.75 -23.73
N ASP A 260 10.32 -2.25 -24.46
CA ASP A 260 10.33 -0.94 -25.13
C ASP A 260 9.86 0.22 -24.21
N GLU A 261 9.37 -0.10 -23.02
CA GLU A 261 8.92 0.89 -22.03
C GLU A 261 10.08 1.67 -21.39
N ALA A 262 9.78 2.85 -20.85
CA ALA A 262 10.74 3.63 -20.06
C ALA A 262 11.17 2.87 -18.79
N ASP A 263 12.33 3.22 -18.23
CA ASP A 263 12.81 2.61 -16.99
C ASP A 263 11.90 2.93 -15.80
N PHE A 264 11.33 4.13 -15.79
CA PHE A 264 10.24 4.50 -14.88
C PHE A 264 9.49 5.74 -15.38
N TYR A 265 8.28 5.92 -14.88
CA TYR A 265 7.42 7.06 -15.13
C TYR A 265 7.24 7.88 -13.86
N ILE A 266 7.19 9.20 -14.01
CA ILE A 266 6.52 10.06 -13.02
C ILE A 266 5.11 10.23 -13.52
N GLU A 267 4.25 9.32 -13.08
CA GLU A 267 2.88 9.20 -13.58
C GLU A 267 2.03 10.37 -13.09
N GLU A 268 2.09 10.66 -11.79
CA GLU A 268 1.32 11.74 -11.18
C GLU A 268 2.21 12.63 -10.31
N LEU A 269 2.04 13.95 -10.41
CA LEU A 269 2.72 14.91 -9.54
C LEU A 269 1.76 16.03 -9.17
N PHE A 270 1.49 16.17 -7.88
CA PHE A 270 0.59 17.19 -7.37
C PHE A 270 1.19 17.87 -6.15
N ILE A 271 1.27 19.21 -6.19
CA ILE A 271 1.68 20.03 -5.06
C ILE A 271 0.50 20.91 -4.64
N LEU A 272 0.13 20.86 -3.37
CA LEU A 272 -0.91 21.71 -2.79
C LEU A 272 -0.57 23.19 -2.99
N LYS A 273 -1.59 24.02 -3.27
CA LYS A 273 -1.44 25.45 -3.58
C LYS A 273 -0.56 26.22 -2.59
N ALA A 274 -0.67 25.91 -1.29
CA ALA A 274 0.12 26.54 -0.23
C ALA A 274 1.65 26.32 -0.37
N TYR A 275 2.08 25.25 -1.05
CA TYR A 275 3.49 24.88 -1.24
C TYR A 275 4.02 25.19 -2.64
N ARG A 276 3.18 25.73 -3.53
CA ARG A 276 3.60 26.13 -4.89
C ARG A 276 4.48 27.38 -4.85
N LYS A 277 5.26 27.58 -5.92
CA LYS A 277 6.23 28.70 -6.07
C LYS A 277 7.33 28.75 -5.00
N GLN A 278 7.50 27.66 -4.26
CA GLN A 278 8.55 27.49 -3.25
C GLN A 278 9.70 26.58 -3.73
N HIS A 279 9.71 26.22 -5.02
CA HIS A 279 10.66 25.30 -5.66
C HIS A 279 10.61 23.83 -5.18
N ILE A 280 9.63 23.46 -4.34
CA ILE A 280 9.49 22.08 -3.80
C ILE A 280 9.46 21.01 -4.89
N ALA A 281 8.63 21.18 -5.94
CA ALA A 281 8.58 20.21 -7.03
C ALA A 281 9.89 20.13 -7.81
N GLU A 282 10.57 21.25 -8.03
CA GLU A 282 11.85 21.28 -8.76
C GLU A 282 12.92 20.53 -7.97
N GLU A 283 13.05 20.83 -6.68
CA GLU A 283 13.99 20.14 -5.79
C GLU A 283 13.67 18.64 -5.64
N LEU A 284 12.38 18.26 -5.61
CA LEU A 284 11.94 16.87 -5.56
C LEU A 284 12.36 16.10 -6.83
N ILE A 285 12.09 16.64 -8.01
CA ILE A 285 12.45 15.99 -9.27
C ILE A 285 13.97 15.88 -9.43
N GLU A 286 14.73 16.91 -9.04
CA GLU A 286 16.18 16.85 -9.02
C GLU A 286 16.71 15.74 -8.09
N ALA A 287 16.12 15.58 -6.90
CA ALA A 287 16.49 14.51 -5.98
C ALA A 287 16.17 13.12 -6.57
N VAL A 288 14.97 12.94 -7.15
CA VAL A 288 14.57 11.69 -7.80
C VAL A 288 15.54 11.31 -8.92
N TRP A 289 15.89 12.24 -9.80
CA TRP A 289 16.83 11.98 -10.90
C TRP A 289 18.27 11.80 -10.44
N SER A 290 18.66 12.32 -9.27
CA SER A 290 20.02 12.13 -8.76
C SER A 290 20.32 10.69 -8.32
N ILE A 291 19.28 9.92 -7.97
CA ILE A 291 19.42 8.53 -7.47
C ILE A 291 18.93 7.48 -8.47
N ASN A 292 18.17 7.87 -9.50
CA ASN A 292 17.66 6.97 -10.52
C ASN A 292 18.33 7.27 -11.87
N LYS A 293 18.75 6.23 -12.58
CA LYS A 293 19.34 6.33 -13.92
C LYS A 293 18.40 5.72 -14.96
N GLY A 294 18.65 6.00 -16.23
CA GLY A 294 17.87 5.46 -17.34
C GLY A 294 16.89 6.48 -17.92
N ILE A 295 15.84 5.99 -18.57
CA ILE A 295 14.80 6.78 -19.21
C ILE A 295 13.67 7.01 -18.21
N CYS A 296 13.53 8.26 -17.78
CA CYS A 296 12.37 8.72 -17.03
C CYS A 296 11.36 9.34 -18.00
N SER A 297 10.13 8.85 -18.02
CA SER A 297 9.09 9.43 -18.85
C SER A 297 8.04 10.17 -18.02
N VAL A 298 7.60 11.33 -18.50
CA VAL A 298 6.54 12.13 -17.86
C VAL A 298 5.53 12.58 -18.91
N CYS A 299 4.25 12.51 -18.54
CA CYS A 299 3.13 12.94 -19.38
C CYS A 299 2.59 14.29 -18.88
N ALA A 300 2.29 15.21 -19.80
CA ALA A 300 1.65 16.48 -19.46
C ALA A 300 0.55 16.85 -20.45
N LEU A 301 -0.66 17.08 -19.94
CA LEU A 301 -1.79 17.61 -20.71
C LEU A 301 -1.44 18.94 -21.37
N LYS A 302 -1.63 19.05 -22.69
CA LYS A 302 -1.38 20.27 -23.47
C LYS A 302 -2.21 21.45 -22.97
N ALA A 303 -3.43 21.20 -22.50
CA ALA A 303 -4.31 22.21 -21.93
C ALA A 303 -3.74 22.81 -20.62
N ASN A 304 -3.01 22.00 -19.82
CA ASN A 304 -2.36 22.45 -18.60
C ASN A 304 -1.03 23.17 -18.90
N LYS A 305 -1.14 24.42 -19.37
CA LYS A 305 0.02 25.26 -19.72
C LYS A 305 0.98 25.48 -18.55
N GLY A 306 0.49 25.41 -17.31
CA GLY A 306 1.32 25.49 -16.11
C GLY A 306 2.28 24.30 -15.99
N SER A 307 1.74 23.08 -16.09
CA SER A 307 2.50 21.83 -16.07
C SER A 307 3.50 21.75 -17.24
N VAL A 308 3.06 22.08 -18.46
CA VAL A 308 3.95 22.10 -19.64
C VAL A 308 5.14 23.05 -19.45
N LYS A 309 4.90 24.26 -18.92
CA LYS A 309 5.99 25.22 -18.63
C LYS A 309 6.92 24.71 -17.53
N PHE A 310 6.36 24.08 -16.50
CA PHE A 310 7.12 23.50 -15.40
C PHE A 310 8.08 22.41 -15.92
N TRP A 311 7.58 21.40 -16.63
CA TRP A 311 8.41 20.30 -17.13
C TRP A 311 9.50 20.77 -18.09
N LYS A 312 9.15 21.63 -19.06
CA LYS A 312 10.15 22.24 -19.97
C LYS A 312 11.25 22.98 -19.21
N LYS A 313 10.92 23.69 -18.13
CA LYS A 313 11.89 24.41 -17.29
C LYS A 313 12.81 23.44 -16.54
N VAL A 314 12.24 22.44 -15.87
CA VAL A 314 13.00 21.47 -15.05
C VAL A 314 13.93 20.63 -15.92
N ILE A 315 13.45 20.12 -17.05
CA ILE A 315 14.26 19.34 -18.00
C ILE A 315 15.39 20.19 -18.59
N LYS A 316 15.11 21.44 -18.97
CA LYS A 316 16.16 22.34 -19.47
C LYS A 316 17.22 22.62 -18.42
N LYS A 317 16.83 22.78 -17.15
CA LYS A 317 17.74 23.07 -16.04
C LYS A 317 18.63 21.86 -15.70
N SER A 318 18.12 20.63 -15.82
CA SER A 318 18.90 19.42 -15.53
C SER A 318 19.99 19.15 -16.56
N GLY A 319 19.83 19.66 -17.79
CA GLY A 319 20.79 19.43 -18.88
C GLY A 319 20.75 18.00 -19.44
N TYR A 320 19.75 17.20 -19.07
CA TYR A 320 19.54 15.87 -19.64
C TYR A 320 18.99 15.95 -21.06
N GLU A 321 19.34 14.95 -21.86
CA GLU A 321 18.75 14.77 -23.18
C GLU A 321 17.28 14.38 -23.02
N CYS A 322 16.41 14.99 -23.82
CA CYS A 322 14.98 14.74 -23.76
C CYS A 322 14.39 14.63 -25.17
N GLU A 323 13.75 13.50 -25.44
CA GLU A 323 12.87 13.31 -26.60
C GLU A 323 11.45 13.70 -26.21
N VAL A 324 10.80 14.53 -27.03
CA VAL A 324 9.41 14.95 -26.82
C VAL A 324 8.53 14.31 -27.87
N LYS A 325 7.57 13.49 -27.45
CA LYS A 325 6.52 12.96 -28.31
C LYS A 325 5.26 13.80 -28.14
N ASP A 326 4.79 14.36 -29.25
CA ASP A 326 3.58 15.17 -29.34
C ASP A 326 2.42 14.27 -29.78
N MET A 327 1.48 14.00 -28.87
CA MET A 327 0.33 13.12 -29.11
C MET A 327 -0.96 13.89 -28.79
N ASP A 328 -2.05 13.65 -29.52
CA ASP A 328 -3.37 14.33 -29.45
C ASP A 328 -3.50 15.45 -28.41
N ASP A 329 -3.69 15.10 -27.13
CA ASP A 329 -3.90 16.06 -26.02
C ASP A 329 -2.73 16.15 -25.02
N VAL A 330 -1.63 15.42 -25.23
CA VAL A 330 -0.52 15.30 -24.27
C VAL A 330 0.86 15.47 -24.90
N TYR A 331 1.80 15.94 -24.10
CA TYR A 331 3.22 15.82 -24.38
C TYR A 331 3.82 14.72 -23.50
N PHE A 332 4.51 13.77 -24.12
CA PHE A 332 5.39 12.84 -23.43
C PHE A 332 6.83 13.33 -23.51
N TYR A 333 7.49 13.42 -22.36
CA TYR A 333 8.91 13.78 -22.28
C TYR A 333 9.70 12.56 -21.80
N ASN A 334 10.46 11.96 -22.69
CA ASN A 334 11.38 10.86 -22.38
C ASN A 334 12.75 11.46 -22.07
N ILE A 335 13.14 11.43 -20.81
CA ILE A 335 14.32 12.12 -20.28
C ILE A 335 15.39 11.09 -19.96
N LYS A 336 16.56 11.21 -20.59
CA LYS A 336 17.68 10.28 -20.42
C LYS A 336 18.60 10.75 -19.30
N ILE A 337 18.46 10.14 -18.13
CA ILE A 337 19.22 10.41 -16.91
C ILE A 337 20.50 9.57 -16.89
N LYS A 338 21.65 10.21 -16.65
CA LYS A 338 23.00 9.62 -16.77
C LYS A 338 23.56 9.14 -15.43
#